data_AF-A0A914FQD4-F1
#
_entry.id   AF-A0A914FQD4-F1
#
_cell.length_a   1.000
_cell.length_b   1.000
_cell.length_c   1.000
_cell.angle_alpha   90.00
_cell.angle_beta   90.00
_cell.angle_gamma   90.00
#
_symmetry.space_group_name_H-M   'P 1'
#
loop_
_entity.id
_entity.type
_entity.pdbx_description
1 polymer ?
#
loop_
_entity_poly.entity_id
_entity_poly.type
_entity_poly.pdbx_seq_one_letter_code
_entity_poly.pdbx_strand_id
1 'polypeptide(L)'
;MHPCIPPDDGRMSKLITEVEFYLLEIMDCCLIVYHPYRTAIQLFSDLKLKDSDEKLKRDTYGMMNDSLKTDACLLFAPHQIAIACLLGATINNNKEEEMRPWFQELAVDYDSVFEILRMITSAYKRARSVDISHGHNNNENIKALLAKIPKPTPPSSTNQNSNQSMMQQFR
;
A
#
# COMPACT_ATOMS: atom_id res chain seq x y z
N MET A 1 29.34 -13.18 -15.18
CA MET A 1 29.04 -12.07 -16.12
C MET A 1 27.89 -11.28 -15.53
N HIS A 2 28.20 -10.15 -14.89
CA HIS A 2 27.18 -9.23 -14.37
C HIS A 2 26.52 -8.51 -15.56
N PRO A 3 25.19 -8.41 -15.64
CA PRO A 3 24.55 -7.57 -16.63
C PRO A 3 24.92 -6.11 -16.33
N CYS A 4 25.55 -5.46 -17.31
CA CYS A 4 25.91 -4.04 -17.25
C CYS A 4 24.67 -3.20 -16.99
N ILE A 5 24.62 -2.55 -15.83
CA ILE A 5 23.73 -1.41 -15.61
C ILE A 5 24.23 -0.32 -16.57
N PRO A 6 23.41 0.18 -17.52
CA PRO A 6 23.83 1.23 -18.41
C PRO A 6 24.22 2.49 -17.61
N PRO A 7 25.23 3.27 -18.07
CA PRO A 7 25.65 4.46 -17.38
C PRO A 7 24.46 5.44 -17.23
N ASP A 8 24.29 5.98 -16.02
CA ASP A 8 23.24 6.94 -15.68
C ASP A 8 23.41 8.22 -16.51
N ASP A 9 22.67 8.34 -17.62
CA ASP A 9 22.69 9.48 -18.56
C ASP A 9 22.07 10.76 -17.94
N GLY A 10 21.88 10.83 -16.62
CA GLY A 10 21.23 11.94 -15.91
C GLY A 10 19.75 12.17 -16.30
N ARG A 11 19.25 11.51 -17.35
CA ARG A 11 17.85 11.54 -17.79
C ARG A 11 16.93 10.90 -16.77
N MET A 12 17.36 9.80 -16.14
CA MET A 12 16.58 9.16 -15.09
C MET A 12 16.45 10.06 -13.87
N SER A 13 17.54 10.72 -13.46
CA SER A 13 17.52 11.72 -12.40
C SER A 13 16.57 12.87 -12.71
N LYS A 14 16.58 13.41 -13.95
CA LYS A 14 15.63 14.46 -14.36
C LYS A 14 14.17 14.01 -14.28
N LEU A 15 13.85 12.80 -14.74
CA LEU A 15 12.49 12.26 -14.67
C LEU A 15 12.02 12.07 -13.23
N ILE A 16 12.89 11.57 -12.34
CA ILE A 16 12.55 11.38 -10.92
C ILE A 16 12.25 12.75 -10.27
N THR A 17 13.09 13.76 -10.50
CA THR A 17 12.86 15.10 -9.94
C THR A 17 11.57 15.73 -10.48
N GLU A 18 11.28 15.58 -11.77
CA GLU A 18 10.02 16.08 -12.34
C GLU A 18 8.79 15.40 -11.69
N VAL A 19 8.83 14.07 -11.54
CA VAL A 19 7.76 13.31 -10.87
C VAL A 19 7.65 13.67 -9.39
N GLU A 20 8.76 13.95 -8.70
CA GLU A 20 8.78 14.42 -7.32
C GLU A 20 7.99 15.73 -7.16
N PHE A 21 8.22 16.71 -8.05
CA PHE A 21 7.45 17.96 -8.03
C PHE A 21 5.96 17.73 -8.23
N TYR A 22 5.57 16.90 -9.21
CA TYR A 22 4.15 16.55 -9.39
C TYR A 22 3.56 15.84 -8.18
N LEU A 23 4.30 14.94 -7.54
CA LEU A 23 3.84 14.22 -6.36
C LEU A 23 3.62 15.17 -5.17
N LEU A 24 4.52 16.13 -4.95
CA LEU A 24 4.38 17.14 -3.90
C LEU A 24 3.14 18.02 -4.11
N GLU A 25 2.89 18.43 -5.35
CA GLU A 25 1.70 19.21 -5.71
C GLU A 25 0.41 18.42 -5.49
N ILE A 26 0.35 17.17 -5.96
CA ILE A 26 -0.85 16.31 -5.83
C ILE A 26 -1.16 15.99 -4.36
N MET A 27 -0.13 15.80 -3.53
CA MET A 27 -0.30 15.53 -2.10
C MET A 27 -0.50 16.79 -1.26
N ASP A 28 -0.54 17.99 -1.87
CA ASP A 28 -0.66 19.28 -1.17
C ASP A 28 0.36 19.42 -0.02
N CYS A 29 1.60 18.98 -0.24
CA CYS A 29 2.68 18.92 0.75
C CYS A 29 2.32 18.15 2.06
N CYS A 30 1.32 17.26 2.06
CA CYS A 30 0.99 16.42 3.20
C CYS A 30 1.98 15.24 3.33
N LEU A 31 3.17 15.51 3.88
CA LEU A 31 4.28 14.53 3.94
C LEU A 31 4.34 13.70 5.23
N ILE A 32 3.63 14.11 6.28
CA ILE A 32 3.65 13.41 7.57
C ILE A 32 2.53 12.37 7.60
N VAL A 33 2.92 11.09 7.56
CA VAL A 33 2.00 9.95 7.61
C VAL A 33 2.10 9.24 8.94
N TYR A 34 0.97 9.09 9.62
CA TYR A 34 0.88 8.33 10.86
C TYR A 34 0.67 6.84 10.56
N HIS A 35 1.52 5.98 11.14
CA HIS A 35 1.47 4.53 10.92
C HIS A 35 1.10 3.76 12.20
N PRO A 36 0.53 2.55 12.05
CA PRO A 36 -0.01 1.79 13.18
C PRO A 36 1.08 1.20 14.11
N TYR A 37 2.35 1.13 13.68
CA TYR A 37 3.45 0.53 14.45
C TYR A 37 3.68 1.19 15.81
N ARG A 38 3.58 2.52 15.88
CA ARG A 38 3.76 3.25 17.12
C ARG A 38 2.69 2.86 18.14
N THR A 39 1.44 2.76 17.70
CA THR A 39 0.33 2.31 18.55
C THR A 39 0.53 0.86 18.97
N ALA A 40 0.94 -0.04 18.06
CA ALA A 40 1.16 -1.45 18.39
C ALA A 40 2.17 -1.65 19.53
N ILE A 41 3.28 -0.90 19.54
CA ILE A 41 4.26 -0.95 20.63
C ILE A 41 3.61 -0.57 21.97
N GLN A 42 2.75 0.44 21.99
CA GLN A 42 2.02 0.85 23.19
C GLN A 42 1.03 -0.23 23.64
N LEU A 43 0.28 -0.84 22.73
CA LEU A 43 -0.66 -1.92 23.04
C LEU A 43 0.05 -3.15 23.61
N PHE A 44 1.21 -3.53 23.05
CA PHE A 44 1.99 -4.66 23.58
C PHE A 44 2.50 -4.42 24.99
N SER A 45 2.91 -3.18 25.28
CA SER A 45 3.32 -2.78 26.62
C SER A 45 2.14 -2.81 27.60
N ASP A 46 0.95 -2.39 27.16
CA ASP A 46 -0.25 -2.35 27.99
C ASP A 46 -0.80 -3.75 28.30
N LEU A 47 -0.83 -4.66 27.32
CA LEU A 47 -1.11 -6.10 27.53
C LEU A 47 -0.04 -6.82 28.36
N LYS A 48 1.10 -6.18 28.62
CA LYS A 48 2.28 -6.80 29.28
C LYS A 48 2.73 -8.08 28.56
N LEU A 49 2.72 -8.07 27.22
CA LEU A 49 3.18 -9.20 26.41
C LEU A 49 4.65 -9.50 26.72
N LYS A 50 4.93 -10.74 27.15
CA LYS A 50 6.27 -11.18 27.51
C LYS A 50 7.07 -11.55 26.26
N ASP A 51 8.36 -11.85 26.43
CA ASP A 51 9.20 -12.39 25.35
C ASP A 51 8.73 -13.78 24.89
N SER A 52 7.87 -14.46 25.66
CA SER A 52 7.18 -15.68 25.21
C SER A 52 6.16 -15.40 24.10
N ASP A 53 5.72 -14.15 23.93
CA ASP A 53 4.68 -13.74 22.99
C ASP A 53 5.24 -13.16 21.68
N GLU A 54 6.53 -13.38 21.39
CA GLU A 54 7.16 -12.91 20.15
C GLU A 54 6.44 -13.40 18.88
N LYS A 55 5.83 -14.59 18.93
CA LYS A 55 4.98 -15.09 17.83
C LYS A 55 3.78 -14.15 17.60
N LEU A 56 3.08 -13.75 18.65
CA LEU A 56 1.93 -12.86 18.55
C LEU A 56 2.33 -11.48 18.03
N LYS A 57 3.44 -10.91 18.55
CA LYS A 57 3.97 -9.62 18.09
C LYS A 57 4.33 -9.67 16.60
N ARG A 58 5.05 -10.72 16.18
CA ARG A 58 5.43 -10.93 14.77
C ARG A 58 4.20 -11.07 13.87
N ASP A 59 3.22 -11.87 14.28
CA ASP A 59 2.00 -12.09 13.50
C ASP A 59 1.18 -10.79 13.39
N THR A 60 1.13 -9.99 14.47
CA THR A 60 0.52 -8.66 14.48
C THR A 60 1.21 -7.72 13.49
N TYR A 61 2.54 -7.59 13.56
CA TYR A 61 3.29 -6.76 12.61
C TYR A 61 3.13 -7.25 11.16
N GLY A 62 3.06 -8.57 10.95
CA GLY A 62 2.77 -9.16 9.64
C GLY A 62 1.43 -8.69 9.09
N MET A 63 0.36 -8.78 9.88
CA MET A 63 -0.96 -8.29 9.48
C MET A 63 -0.99 -6.78 9.25
N MET A 64 -0.23 -6.00 10.03
CA MET A 64 -0.11 -4.55 9.83
C MET A 64 0.56 -4.22 8.50
N ASN A 65 1.65 -4.92 8.16
CA ASN A 65 2.30 -4.78 6.86
C ASN A 65 1.34 -5.12 5.71
N ASP A 66 0.56 -6.19 5.88
CA ASP A 66 -0.40 -6.64 4.88
C ASP A 66 -1.62 -5.72 4.75
N SER A 67 -1.95 -4.94 5.78
CA SER A 67 -3.00 -3.91 5.71
C SER A 67 -2.71 -2.85 4.64
N LEU A 68 -1.43 -2.59 4.33
CA LEU A 68 -1.00 -1.64 3.28
C LEU A 68 -1.30 -2.15 1.85
N LYS A 69 -1.65 -3.43 1.70
CA LYS A 69 -2.14 -4.00 0.43
C LYS A 69 -3.65 -3.77 0.22
N THR A 70 -4.27 -3.02 1.13
CA THR A 70 -5.70 -2.69 1.13
C THR A 70 -5.87 -1.18 1.32
N ASP A 71 -7.10 -0.69 1.18
CA ASP A 71 -7.41 0.74 1.35
C ASP A 71 -7.53 1.15 2.83
N ALA A 72 -7.20 0.27 3.77
CA ALA A 72 -7.41 0.51 5.20
C ALA A 72 -6.69 1.76 5.72
N CYS A 73 -5.49 2.05 5.21
CA CYS A 73 -4.71 3.24 5.62
C CYS A 73 -5.32 4.56 5.17
N LEU A 74 -6.22 4.54 4.19
CA LEU A 74 -6.94 5.72 3.70
C LEU A 74 -8.32 5.88 4.37
N LEU A 75 -8.88 4.78 4.88
CA LEU A 75 -10.24 4.74 5.42
C LEU A 75 -10.30 4.81 6.95
N PHE A 76 -9.26 4.36 7.65
CA PHE A 76 -9.28 4.20 9.11
C PHE A 76 -8.08 4.84 9.80
N ALA A 77 -8.27 5.20 11.08
CA ALA A 77 -7.18 5.77 11.86
C ALA A 77 -6.13 4.70 12.21
N PRO A 78 -4.82 5.05 12.29
CA PRO A 78 -3.75 4.08 12.53
C PRO A 78 -3.90 3.26 13.82
N HIS A 79 -4.50 3.83 14.86
CA HIS A 79 -4.73 3.11 16.11
C HIS A 79 -5.79 2.00 15.97
N GLN A 80 -6.85 2.22 15.17
CA GLN A 80 -7.87 1.22 14.88
C GLN A 80 -7.28 0.05 14.08
N ILE A 81 -6.40 0.37 13.11
CA ILE A 81 -5.68 -0.65 12.32
C ILE A 81 -4.79 -1.50 13.24
N ALA A 82 -4.04 -0.88 14.16
CA ALA A 82 -3.20 -1.63 15.10
C ALA A 82 -4.02 -2.58 15.99
N ILE A 83 -5.16 -2.13 16.51
CA ILE A 83 -6.07 -2.94 17.33
C ILE A 83 -6.65 -4.09 16.51
N ALA A 84 -7.10 -3.83 15.29
CA ALA A 84 -7.64 -4.86 14.39
C ALA A 84 -6.61 -5.93 14.03
N CYS A 85 -5.37 -5.53 13.72
CA CYS A 85 -4.28 -6.47 13.45
C CYS A 85 -3.90 -7.28 14.68
N LEU A 86 -3.87 -6.68 15.86
CA LEU A 86 -3.63 -7.39 17.12
C LEU A 86 -4.75 -8.40 17.37
N LEU A 87 -6.02 -7.99 17.27
CA LEU A 87 -7.16 -8.89 17.42
C LEU A 87 -7.08 -10.07 16.43
N GLY A 88 -6.82 -9.81 15.16
CA GLY A 88 -6.63 -10.86 14.16
C GLY A 88 -5.47 -11.81 14.50
N ALA A 89 -4.36 -11.29 15.01
CA ALA A 89 -3.24 -12.12 15.44
C ALA A 89 -3.58 -12.95 16.68
N THR A 90 -4.36 -12.43 17.64
CA THR A 90 -4.81 -13.21 18.81
C THR A 90 -5.70 -14.38 18.41
N ILE A 91 -6.60 -14.15 17.44
CA ILE A 91 -7.46 -15.20 16.87
C ILE A 91 -6.60 -16.27 16.18
N ASN A 92 -5.67 -15.87 15.32
CA ASN A 92 -4.77 -16.80 14.62
C ASN A 92 -3.87 -17.62 15.57
N ASN A 93 -3.66 -17.14 16.79
CA ASN A 93 -2.87 -17.80 17.83
C ASN A 93 -3.71 -18.54 18.87
N ASN A 94 -5.04 -18.59 18.72
CA ASN A 94 -5.98 -19.16 19.71
C ASN A 94 -5.84 -18.53 21.11
N LYS A 95 -5.50 -17.24 21.18
CA LYS A 95 -5.35 -16.46 22.45
C LYS A 95 -6.49 -15.48 22.69
N GLU A 96 -7.52 -15.52 21.85
CA GLU A 96 -8.66 -14.60 21.90
C GLU A 96 -9.42 -14.64 23.23
N GLU A 97 -9.57 -15.82 23.85
CA GLU A 97 -10.28 -15.96 25.13
C GLU A 97 -9.50 -15.33 26.29
N GLU A 98 -8.18 -15.50 26.31
CA GLU A 98 -7.28 -14.94 27.32
C GLU A 98 -7.28 -13.40 27.27
N MET A 99 -7.26 -12.83 26.06
CA MET A 99 -7.11 -11.39 25.85
C MET A 99 -8.45 -10.65 25.71
N ARG A 100 -9.57 -11.38 25.68
CA ARG A 100 -10.93 -10.82 25.55
C ARG A 100 -11.25 -9.73 26.57
N PRO A 101 -10.96 -9.89 27.88
CA PRO A 101 -11.29 -8.86 28.86
C PRO A 101 -10.53 -7.55 28.58
N TRP A 102 -9.26 -7.66 28.21
CA TRP A 102 -8.46 -6.49 27.86
C TRP A 102 -9.05 -5.75 26.65
N PHE A 103 -9.47 -6.45 25.60
CA PHE A 103 -10.18 -5.80 24.50
C PHE A 103 -11.45 -5.10 25.00
N GLN A 104 -12.30 -5.75 25.78
CA GLN A 104 -13.55 -5.14 26.27
C GLN A 104 -13.36 -3.84 27.07
N GLU A 105 -12.20 -3.63 27.68
CA GLU A 105 -11.86 -2.40 28.40
C GLU A 105 -11.47 -1.24 27.46
N LEU A 106 -11.07 -1.51 26.20
CA LEU A 106 -10.76 -0.46 25.24
C LEU A 106 -12.01 0.29 24.80
N ALA A 107 -12.00 1.61 25.01
CA ALA A 107 -12.96 2.55 24.45
C ALA A 107 -12.69 2.82 22.96
N VAL A 108 -12.91 1.81 22.11
CA VAL A 108 -12.76 1.89 20.66
C VAL A 108 -14.05 1.50 19.94
N ASP A 109 -14.28 2.08 18.77
CA ASP A 109 -15.34 1.64 17.88
C ASP A 109 -15.00 0.26 17.27
N TYR A 110 -15.71 -0.76 17.74
CA TYR A 110 -15.53 -2.13 17.29
C TYR A 110 -16.04 -2.40 15.88
N ASP A 111 -17.00 -1.61 15.39
CA ASP A 111 -17.52 -1.78 14.03
C ASP A 111 -16.41 -1.48 13.01
N SER A 112 -15.68 -0.38 13.21
CA SER A 112 -14.49 -0.04 12.43
C SER A 112 -13.40 -1.12 12.53
N VAL A 113 -13.14 -1.64 13.73
CA VAL A 113 -12.12 -2.69 13.96
C VAL A 113 -12.46 -3.96 13.18
N PHE A 114 -13.72 -4.42 13.23
CA PHE A 114 -14.16 -5.60 12.50
C PHE A 114 -14.15 -5.38 10.99
N GLU A 115 -14.45 -4.17 10.51
CA GLU A 115 -14.36 -3.85 9.09
C GLU A 115 -12.92 -3.96 8.58
N ILE A 116 -11.95 -3.41 9.31
CA ILE A 116 -10.52 -3.51 8.97
C ILE A 116 -10.09 -4.99 8.94
N LEU A 117 -10.46 -5.76 9.97
CA LEU A 117 -10.15 -7.18 10.03
C LEU A 117 -10.75 -7.95 8.84
N ARG A 118 -11.98 -7.60 8.44
CA ARG A 118 -12.66 -8.15 7.26
C ARG A 118 -11.93 -7.79 5.96
N MET A 119 -11.47 -6.55 5.80
CA MET A 119 -10.69 -6.11 4.65
C MET A 119 -9.40 -6.93 4.50
N ILE A 120 -8.63 -7.06 5.58
CA ILE A 120 -7.37 -7.82 5.61
C ILE A 120 -7.63 -9.30 5.33
N THR A 121 -8.61 -9.91 6.01
CA THR A 121 -8.96 -11.33 5.80
C THR A 121 -9.43 -11.60 4.38
N SER A 122 -10.18 -10.67 3.80
CA SER A 122 -10.61 -10.76 2.40
C SER A 122 -9.43 -10.66 1.43
N ALA A 123 -8.43 -9.82 1.75
CA ALA A 123 -7.19 -9.73 0.98
C ALA A 123 -6.41 -11.06 1.02
N TYR A 124 -6.33 -11.72 2.17
CA TYR A 124 -5.71 -13.05 2.25
C TYR A 124 -6.45 -14.11 1.45
N LYS A 125 -7.79 -14.12 1.46
CA LYS A 125 -8.58 -15.02 0.62
C LYS A 125 -8.30 -14.81 -0.88
N ARG A 126 -8.21 -13.55 -1.32
CA ARG A 126 -7.86 -13.19 -2.70
C ARG A 126 -6.44 -13.64 -3.05
N ALA A 127 -5.45 -13.30 -2.22
CA ALA A 127 -4.06 -13.70 -2.43
C ALA A 127 -3.93 -15.23 -2.54
N ARG A 128 -4.53 -15.97 -1.60
CA ARG A 128 -4.56 -17.43 -1.64
C ARG A 128 -5.23 -17.99 -2.89
N SER A 129 -6.31 -17.37 -3.38
CA SER A 129 -6.96 -17.81 -4.61
C SER A 129 -6.06 -17.64 -5.83
N VAL A 130 -5.25 -16.57 -5.88
CA VAL A 130 -4.25 -16.33 -6.93
C VAL A 130 -3.11 -17.34 -6.83
N ASP A 131 -2.60 -17.60 -5.62
CA ASP A 131 -1.50 -18.53 -5.40
C ASP A 131 -1.88 -19.99 -5.74
N ILE A 132 -3.07 -20.45 -5.32
CA ILE A 132 -3.57 -21.81 -5.59
C ILE A 132 -3.85 -22.03 -7.07
N SER A 133 -4.43 -21.04 -7.75
CA SER A 133 -4.84 -21.18 -9.15
C SER A 133 -3.70 -20.99 -10.16
N HIS A 134 -2.61 -20.32 -9.80
CA HIS A 134 -1.63 -19.82 -10.77
C HIS A 134 -0.16 -20.12 -10.44
N GLY A 135 0.12 -21.20 -9.71
CA GLY A 135 1.49 -21.71 -9.52
C GLY A 135 2.31 -21.66 -10.83
N HIS A 136 3.40 -20.89 -10.83
CA HIS A 136 4.28 -20.56 -11.96
C HIS A 136 3.78 -19.58 -13.05
N ASN A 137 2.49 -19.21 -13.10
CA ASN A 137 1.88 -18.37 -14.15
C ASN A 137 1.51 -16.94 -13.71
N ASN A 138 1.76 -16.57 -12.45
CA ASN A 138 1.43 -15.24 -11.91
C ASN A 138 2.10 -14.10 -12.72
N ASN A 139 3.34 -14.30 -13.17
CA ASN A 139 4.06 -13.30 -13.96
C ASN A 139 3.38 -12.98 -15.31
N GLU A 140 2.82 -13.98 -15.99
CA GLU A 140 2.13 -13.78 -17.27
C GLU A 140 0.78 -13.09 -17.09
N ASN A 141 0.05 -13.43 -16.03
CA ASN A 141 -1.17 -12.73 -15.66
C ASN A 141 -0.90 -11.26 -15.27
N ILE A 142 0.16 -10.99 -14.51
CA ILE A 142 0.57 -9.62 -14.18
C ILE A 142 0.91 -8.86 -15.47
N LYS A 143 1.68 -9.44 -16.39
CA LYS A 143 1.96 -8.80 -17.70
C LYS A 143 0.67 -8.50 -18.49
N ALA A 144 -0.28 -9.44 -18.51
CA ALA A 144 -1.56 -9.24 -19.18
C ALA A 144 -2.41 -8.15 -18.51
N LEU A 145 -2.35 -8.01 -17.18
CA LEU A 145 -3.00 -6.94 -16.44
C LEU A 145 -2.32 -5.58 -16.69
N LEU A 146 -0.99 -5.53 -16.66
CA LEU A 146 -0.21 -4.33 -16.97
C LEU A 146 -0.49 -3.82 -18.39
N ALA A 147 -0.69 -4.74 -19.36
CA ALA A 147 -1.05 -4.37 -20.73
C ALA A 147 -2.43 -3.71 -20.84
N LYS A 148 -3.33 -3.93 -19.86
CA LYS A 148 -4.65 -3.29 -19.79
C LYS A 148 -4.62 -1.92 -19.11
N ILE A 149 -3.51 -1.53 -18.48
CA ILE A 149 -3.38 -0.22 -17.85
C ILE A 149 -3.48 0.87 -18.94
N PRO A 150 -4.35 1.88 -18.77
CA PRO A 150 -4.43 3.00 -19.69
C PRO A 150 -3.07 3.68 -19.86
N LYS A 151 -2.63 3.84 -21.11
CA LYS A 151 -1.34 4.48 -21.41
C LYS A 151 -1.51 6.00 -21.43
N PRO A 152 -0.51 6.78 -20.97
CA PRO A 152 -0.50 8.23 -21.11
C PRO A 152 -0.70 8.62 -22.59
N THR A 153 -1.57 9.59 -22.84
CA THR A 153 -1.79 10.09 -24.20
C THR A 153 -0.57 10.94 -24.59
N PRO A 154 0.15 10.62 -25.69
CA PRO A 154 1.28 11.44 -26.11
C PRO A 154 0.78 12.84 -26.51
N PRO A 155 1.56 13.90 -26.28
CA PRO A 155 1.19 15.24 -26.73
C PRO A 155 0.99 15.20 -28.25
N SER A 156 -0.17 15.67 -28.71
CA SER A 156 -0.48 15.78 -30.13
C SER A 156 0.58 16.64 -30.81
N SER A 157 1.29 16.09 -31.80
CA SER A 157 2.16 16.85 -32.68
C SER A 157 1.29 17.86 -33.45
N THR A 158 1.24 19.10 -32.99
CA THR A 158 0.67 20.21 -33.75
C THR A 158 1.36 20.25 -35.13
N ASN A 159 0.60 19.99 -36.18
CA ASN A 159 1.01 20.16 -37.58
C ASN A 159 1.64 21.55 -37.77
N GLN A 160 2.95 21.60 -38.02
CA GLN A 160 3.69 22.83 -38.34
C GLN A 160 3.49 23.31 -39.79
N ASN A 161 2.46 22.85 -40.53
CA ASN A 161 2.33 23.11 -41.97
C ASN A 161 1.40 24.26 -42.38
N SER A 162 0.76 24.99 -41.45
CA SER A 162 -0.16 26.09 -41.81
C SER A 162 0.48 27.48 -41.93
N ASN A 163 1.77 27.65 -41.60
CA ASN A 163 2.41 28.98 -41.60
C ASN A 163 3.24 29.32 -42.84
N GLN A 164 3.34 28.44 -43.86
CA GLN A 164 4.04 28.78 -45.12
C GLN A 164 3.15 29.43 -46.19
N SER A 165 1.81 29.42 -46.05
CA SER A 165 0.92 29.93 -47.09
C SER A 165 0.57 31.42 -46.98
N MET A 166 0.95 32.13 -45.90
CA MET A 166 0.64 33.57 -45.73
C MET A 166 1.79 34.53 -46.06
N MET A 167 2.99 34.05 -46.42
CA MET A 167 4.13 34.91 -46.78
C MET A 167 4.45 35.01 -48.28
N GLN A 168 3.58 34.52 -49.17
CA GLN A 168 3.75 34.65 -50.64
C GLN A 168 2.78 35.64 -51.32
N GLN A 169 1.92 36.35 -50.57
CA GLN A 169 1.01 37.37 -51.14
C GLN A 169 1.49 38.82 -50.99
N PHE A 170 2.71 39.05 -50.47
CA PHE A 170 3.31 40.39 -50.37
C PHE A 170 4.74 40.43 -50.93
N ARG A 171 4.92 40.02 -52.18
CA ARG A 171 6.06 40.41 -53.00
C ARG A 171 5.62 40.69 -54.44
#